data_AF-A0A673LLG5-F1
#
_entry.id   AF-A0A673LLG5-F1
#
_cell.length_a   1.000
_cell.length_b   1.000
_cell.length_c   1.000
_cell.angle_alpha   90.00
_cell.angle_beta   90.00
_cell.angle_gamma   90.00
#
_symmetry.space_group_name_H-M   'P 1'
#
loop_
_entity.id
_entity.type
_entity.pdbx_description
1 polymer ?
#
loop_
_entity_poly.entity_id
_entity_poly.type
_entity_poly.pdbx_seq_one_letter_code
_entity_poly.pdbx_strand_id
1 'polypeptide(L)'
;MSNPTPVAKPGNADNPRVFFDVDIVLKGMGVVKMLEGIETKDDNPVKPCIIAECGEHKAGDDCGIAPNDGSGDAYPDFPEDSNMDFKDANKVLSVAEDVKNIGNNFFKAQNWQSAIKKYSKALRYLEICGNTLDDDSAQKKLEPTALSCILNTALHSQHSRLKLKLWQEAIESCDEALELNQTNTKALFRRAQAWQGLKEFNKAMVPTLHRQKYTFISL
;
A
#
# COMPACT_ATOMS: atom_id res chain seq x y z
N MET A 1 27.53 -11.04 7.36
CA MET A 1 27.30 -12.41 6.86
C MET A 1 27.60 -12.40 5.36
N SER A 2 28.60 -13.18 4.93
CA SER A 2 29.01 -13.28 3.53
C SER A 2 28.03 -14.15 2.76
N ASN A 3 27.24 -13.54 1.88
CA ASN A 3 26.32 -14.26 1.01
C ASN A 3 27.07 -14.86 -0.19
N PRO A 4 26.71 -16.08 -0.63
CA PRO A 4 27.39 -16.76 -1.74
C PRO A 4 27.08 -16.08 -3.09
N THR A 5 28.11 -15.98 -3.93
CA THR A 5 28.06 -15.37 -5.27
C THR A 5 27.21 -16.22 -6.24
N PRO A 6 26.38 -15.62 -7.11
CA PRO A 6 25.58 -16.36 -8.08
C PRO A 6 26.45 -17.08 -9.13
N VAL A 7 26.11 -18.33 -9.45
CA VAL A 7 26.93 -19.26 -10.27
C VAL A 7 26.56 -19.26 -11.77
N ALA A 8 25.53 -18.52 -12.20
CA ALA A 8 25.13 -18.49 -13.62
C ALA A 8 25.00 -17.06 -14.15
N LYS A 9 25.88 -16.70 -15.09
CA LYS A 9 25.81 -15.48 -15.90
C LYS A 9 25.03 -15.78 -17.19
N PRO A 10 23.84 -15.20 -17.44
CA PRO A 10 23.23 -15.24 -18.77
C PRO A 10 24.01 -14.29 -19.69
N GLY A 11 25.03 -14.80 -20.37
CA GLY A 11 25.82 -14.03 -21.35
C GLY A 11 25.31 -14.28 -22.77
N ASN A 12 24.74 -13.26 -23.41
CA ASN A 12 24.52 -13.26 -24.85
C ASN A 12 25.83 -12.88 -25.56
N ALA A 13 26.36 -13.76 -26.41
CA ALA A 13 27.66 -13.56 -27.08
C ALA A 13 27.69 -12.35 -28.03
N ASP A 14 26.52 -11.92 -28.52
CA ASP A 14 26.41 -10.82 -29.49
C ASP A 14 26.37 -9.42 -28.83
N ASN A 15 26.30 -9.33 -27.50
CA ASN A 15 26.37 -8.05 -26.78
C ASN A 15 27.08 -8.22 -25.42
N PRO A 16 28.41 -8.11 -25.36
CA PRO A 16 29.16 -8.22 -24.12
C PRO A 16 28.91 -6.98 -23.26
N ARG A 17 27.86 -7.00 -22.43
CA ARG A 17 27.71 -6.00 -21.37
C ARG A 17 28.88 -6.18 -20.39
N VAL A 18 29.64 -5.11 -20.16
CA VAL A 18 30.63 -5.06 -19.10
C VAL A 18 29.86 -5.09 -17.78
N PHE A 19 29.87 -6.24 -17.11
CA PHE A 19 29.28 -6.41 -15.78
C PHE A 19 30.19 -5.71 -14.78
N PHE A 20 29.83 -4.48 -14.41
CA PHE A 20 30.36 -3.83 -13.21
C PHE A 20 29.67 -4.44 -11.99
N ASP A 21 30.27 -4.40 -10.79
CA ASP A 21 29.70 -4.86 -9.51
C ASP A 21 28.41 -4.12 -9.06
N VAL A 22 27.71 -3.47 -9.99
CA VAL A 22 26.41 -2.79 -9.86
C VAL A 22 25.24 -3.80 -9.92
N ASP A 23 25.51 -5.10 -9.79
CA ASP A 23 24.51 -6.15 -10.02
C ASP A 23 23.48 -6.30 -8.88
N ILE A 24 23.66 -5.60 -7.75
CA ILE A 24 22.76 -5.74 -6.58
C ILE A 24 22.27 -4.37 -6.11
N VAL A 25 20.97 -4.16 -6.25
CA VAL A 25 20.25 -3.05 -5.62
C VAL A 25 20.16 -3.36 -4.13
N LEU A 26 20.92 -2.62 -3.30
CA LEU A 26 20.92 -2.81 -1.85
C LEU A 26 19.63 -2.30 -1.19
N LYS A 27 19.05 -1.22 -1.72
CA LYS A 27 17.80 -0.61 -1.26
C LYS A 27 17.08 0.06 -2.42
N GLY A 28 15.76 0.19 -2.31
CA GLY A 28 14.91 0.82 -3.32
C GLY A 28 14.49 -0.15 -4.42
N MET A 29 14.54 -1.47 -4.15
CA MET A 29 14.10 -2.48 -5.12
C MET A 29 12.64 -2.27 -5.53
N GLY A 30 11.80 -1.75 -4.63
CA GLY A 30 10.43 -1.39 -4.97
C GLY A 30 10.33 -0.29 -6.04
N VAL A 31 11.26 0.67 -6.07
CA VAL A 31 11.33 1.68 -7.14
C VAL A 31 11.71 1.03 -8.48
N VAL A 32 12.63 0.07 -8.46
CA VAL A 32 13.01 -0.70 -9.66
C VAL A 32 11.81 -1.48 -10.22
N LYS A 33 11.07 -2.19 -9.35
CA LYS A 33 9.83 -2.88 -9.73
C LYS A 33 8.77 -1.92 -10.26
N MET A 34 8.66 -0.72 -9.67
CA MET A 34 7.75 0.30 -10.17
C MET A 34 8.13 0.78 -11.56
N LEU A 35 9.43 0.97 -11.84
CA LEU A 35 9.94 1.36 -13.16
C LEU A 35 9.69 0.27 -14.21
N GLU A 36 9.89 -0.99 -13.83
CA GLU A 36 9.61 -2.15 -14.69
C GLU A 36 8.12 -2.25 -15.06
N GLY A 37 7.22 -1.91 -14.13
CA GLY A 37 5.76 -1.93 -14.34
C GLY A 37 5.19 -0.74 -15.10
N ILE A 38 6.00 0.17 -15.63
CA ILE A 38 5.51 1.34 -16.38
C ILE A 38 5.09 0.91 -17.79
N GLU A 39 3.94 1.40 -18.25
CA GLU A 39 3.50 1.21 -19.63
C GLU A 39 4.56 1.73 -20.61
N THR A 40 5.03 0.86 -21.49
CA THR A 40 5.98 1.19 -22.55
C THR A 40 5.28 1.23 -23.90
N LYS A 41 5.75 2.11 -24.78
CA LYS A 41 5.39 2.16 -26.19
C LYS A 41 6.69 2.13 -26.98
N ASP A 42 6.89 1.09 -27.79
CA ASP A 42 8.10 0.88 -28.58
C ASP A 42 9.37 0.96 -27.69
N ASP A 43 9.35 0.23 -26.57
CA ASP A 43 10.39 0.20 -25.53
C ASP A 43 10.70 1.54 -24.83
N ASN A 44 9.93 2.59 -25.09
CA ASN A 44 10.01 3.85 -24.37
C ASN A 44 8.89 3.96 -23.34
N PRO A 45 9.19 4.36 -22.09
CA PRO A 45 8.15 4.52 -21.09
C PRO A 45 7.21 5.67 -21.50
N VAL A 46 5.90 5.42 -21.42
CA VAL A 46 4.85 6.41 -21.75
C VAL A 46 4.95 7.63 -20.83
N LYS A 47 5.39 7.41 -19.59
CA LYS A 47 5.70 8.48 -18.63
C LYS A 47 7.21 8.70 -18.59
N PRO A 48 7.69 9.95 -18.50
CA PRO A 48 9.12 10.21 -18.41
C PRO A 48 9.71 9.64 -17.12
N CYS A 49 10.67 8.72 -17.26
CA CYS A 49 11.47 8.18 -16.15
C CYS A 49 12.83 8.88 -16.17
N ILE A 50 13.05 9.80 -15.24
CA ILE A 50 14.31 10.55 -15.15
C ILE A 50 14.99 10.30 -13.80
N ILE A 51 16.31 10.26 -13.80
CA ILE A 51 17.11 10.33 -12.58
C ILE A 51 17.11 11.81 -12.17
N ALA A 52 16.25 12.17 -11.21
CA ALA A 52 16.11 13.56 -10.78
C ALA A 52 17.36 14.07 -10.05
N GLU A 53 17.97 13.22 -9.22
CA GLU A 53 19.19 13.50 -8.47
C GLU A 53 20.02 12.20 -8.36
N CYS A 54 21.34 12.33 -8.39
CA CYS A 54 22.26 11.21 -8.20
C CYS A 54 23.52 11.67 -7.46
N GLY A 55 24.15 10.76 -6.72
CA GLY A 55 25.40 11.01 -6.01
C GLY A 55 26.00 9.71 -5.47
N GLU A 56 27.17 9.83 -4.84
CA GLU A 56 27.81 8.73 -4.12
C GLU A 56 27.31 8.69 -2.68
N HIS A 57 26.73 7.57 -2.26
CA HIS A 57 26.37 7.33 -0.86
C HIS A 57 27.52 6.62 -0.14
N LYS A 58 27.99 7.17 0.97
CA LYS A 58 28.99 6.49 1.79
C LYS A 58 28.34 5.43 2.65
N ALA A 59 29.13 4.44 3.04
CA ALA A 59 28.69 3.44 4.00
C ALA A 59 28.30 4.12 5.33
N GLY A 60 27.02 4.06 5.67
CA GLY A 60 26.46 4.68 6.88
C GLY A 60 25.71 6.00 6.64
N ASP A 61 25.75 6.56 5.43
CA ASP A 61 24.89 7.69 5.08
C ASP A 61 23.43 7.24 5.01
N ASP A 62 22.52 8.14 5.41
CA ASP A 62 21.09 7.92 5.19
C ASP A 62 20.84 7.78 3.68
N CYS A 63 20.25 6.64 3.31
CA CYS A 63 20.00 6.33 1.91
C CYS A 63 18.82 7.13 1.33
N GLY A 64 18.17 7.99 2.13
CA GLY A 64 17.08 8.86 1.66
C GLY A 64 15.87 8.09 1.14
N ILE A 65 15.71 6.84 1.58
CA ILE A 65 14.64 5.92 1.15
C ILE A 65 13.26 6.28 1.73
N ALA A 66 13.24 7.11 2.77
CA ALA A 66 12.01 7.61 3.33
C ALA A 66 11.46 8.73 2.42
N PRO A 67 10.13 8.80 2.22
CA PRO A 67 9.53 9.78 1.35
C PRO A 67 9.78 11.21 1.88
N ASN A 68 10.44 12.04 1.07
CA ASN A 68 10.65 13.46 1.36
C ASN A 68 9.45 14.32 0.93
N ASP A 69 8.26 13.99 1.44
CA ASP A 69 7.00 14.69 1.14
C ASP A 69 6.63 15.74 2.21
N GLY A 70 7.56 16.06 3.11
CA GLY A 70 7.35 16.96 4.24
C GLY A 70 6.44 16.37 5.33
N SER A 71 6.09 15.08 5.26
CA SER A 71 5.18 14.46 6.23
C SER A 71 5.87 14.03 7.53
N GLY A 72 7.20 14.11 7.59
CA GLY A 72 8.00 13.57 8.70
C GLY A 72 7.99 12.04 8.78
N ASP A 73 7.65 11.35 7.69
CA ASP A 73 7.67 9.90 7.61
C ASP A 73 9.12 9.42 7.49
N ALA A 74 9.60 8.70 8.50
CA ALA A 74 10.96 8.17 8.54
C ALA A 74 11.07 6.76 7.97
N TYR A 75 9.96 6.15 7.55
CA TYR A 75 9.92 4.75 7.12
C TYR A 75 10.07 4.64 5.58
N PRO A 76 10.70 3.60 5.06
CA PRO A 76 10.73 3.33 3.62
C PRO A 76 9.34 3.04 3.04
N ASP A 77 9.10 3.33 1.76
CA ASP A 77 7.81 3.03 1.11
C ASP A 77 7.56 1.53 0.89
N PHE A 78 8.63 0.75 0.83
CA PHE A 78 8.61 -0.70 0.70
C PHE A 78 9.20 -1.32 1.97
N PRO A 79 8.46 -2.21 2.66
CA PRO A 79 8.96 -2.74 3.93
C PRO A 79 10.24 -3.57 3.77
N GLU A 80 10.48 -4.20 2.62
CA GLU A 80 11.71 -4.99 2.40
C GLU A 80 12.99 -4.13 2.46
N ASP A 81 12.88 -2.83 2.18
CA ASP A 81 14.00 -1.88 2.27
C ASP A 81 14.26 -1.39 3.71
N SER A 82 13.40 -1.78 4.66
CA SER A 82 13.57 -1.49 6.08
C SER A 82 14.34 -2.61 6.78
N ASN A 83 15.30 -2.23 7.64
CA ASN A 83 16.05 -3.17 8.47
C ASN A 83 15.23 -3.70 9.68
N MET A 84 13.90 -3.69 9.57
CA MET A 84 13.01 -4.08 10.67
C MET A 84 12.87 -5.60 10.73
N ASP A 85 12.74 -6.12 11.96
CA ASP A 85 12.35 -7.51 12.17
C ASP A 85 10.83 -7.63 12.12
N PHE A 86 10.32 -8.20 11.02
CA PHE A 86 8.90 -8.39 10.76
C PHE A 86 8.23 -9.44 11.68
N LYS A 87 9.03 -10.19 12.44
CA LYS A 87 8.53 -11.10 13.47
C LYS A 87 8.02 -10.37 14.72
N ASP A 88 8.46 -9.13 14.93
CA ASP A 88 8.00 -8.33 16.06
C ASP A 88 6.72 -7.57 15.69
N ALA A 89 5.58 -8.24 15.87
CA ALA A 89 4.27 -7.70 15.57
C ALA A 89 3.99 -6.35 16.28
N ASN A 90 4.53 -6.13 17.49
CA ASN A 90 4.28 -4.88 18.23
C ASN A 90 5.01 -3.70 17.58
N LYS A 91 6.24 -3.91 17.09
CA LYS A 91 6.98 -2.86 16.37
C LYS A 91 6.32 -2.53 15.04
N VAL A 92 5.92 -3.55 14.27
CA VAL A 92 5.23 -3.32 12.99
C VAL A 92 3.90 -2.60 13.22
N LEU A 93 3.16 -2.97 14.26
CA LEU A 93 1.92 -2.29 14.64
C LEU A 93 2.19 -0.80 14.96
N SER A 94 3.23 -0.50 15.75
CA SER A 94 3.62 0.88 16.06
C SER A 94 3.90 1.67 14.78
N VAL A 95 4.67 1.12 13.85
CA VAL A 95 4.98 1.76 12.57
C VAL A 95 3.73 1.97 11.73
N ALA A 96 2.86 0.96 11.63
CA ALA A 96 1.60 1.07 10.90
C ALA A 96 0.69 2.15 11.51
N GLU A 97 0.65 2.28 12.84
CA GLU A 97 -0.09 3.33 13.53
C GLU A 97 0.48 4.72 13.29
N ASP A 98 1.80 4.87 13.30
CA ASP A 98 2.47 6.13 13.02
C ASP A 98 2.18 6.57 11.57
N VAL A 99 2.35 5.68 10.59
CA VAL A 99 2.04 5.96 9.18
C VAL A 99 0.54 6.25 8.99
N LYS A 100 -0.35 5.53 9.68
CA LYS A 100 -1.81 5.80 9.70
C LYS A 100 -2.11 7.19 10.25
N ASN A 101 -1.41 7.63 11.30
CA ASN A 101 -1.58 8.96 11.88
C ASN A 101 -1.10 10.07 10.94
N ILE A 102 -0.02 9.84 10.20
CA ILE A 102 0.43 10.73 9.12
C ILE A 102 -0.65 10.82 8.03
N GLY A 103 -1.24 9.68 7.63
CA GLY A 103 -2.39 9.63 6.72
C GLY A 103 -3.60 10.44 7.21
N ASN A 104 -3.91 10.36 8.51
CA ASN A 104 -4.98 11.16 9.14
C ASN A 104 -4.70 12.66 9.08
N ASN A 105 -3.44 13.09 9.17
CA ASN A 105 -3.07 14.50 9.04
C ASN A 105 -3.30 15.00 7.60
N PHE A 106 -2.90 14.21 6.60
CA PHE A 106 -3.21 14.51 5.19
C PHE A 106 -4.71 14.53 4.91
N PHE A 107 -5.48 13.66 5.56
CA PHE A 107 -6.94 13.65 5.49
C PHE A 107 -7.53 14.97 5.98
N LYS A 108 -7.09 15.47 7.15
CA LYS A 108 -7.53 16.78 7.67
C LYS A 108 -7.15 17.94 6.74
N ALA A 109 -6.01 17.82 6.05
CA ALA A 109 -5.56 18.76 5.03
C ALA A 109 -6.29 18.62 3.67
N GLN A 110 -7.28 17.73 3.55
CA GLN A 110 -8.02 17.41 2.32
C GLN A 110 -7.14 16.89 1.17
N ASN A 111 -5.90 16.48 1.45
CA ASN A 111 -5.02 15.86 0.47
C ASN A 111 -5.26 14.34 0.43
N TRP A 112 -6.30 13.95 -0.30
CA TRP A 112 -6.76 12.56 -0.36
C TRP A 112 -5.73 11.62 -1.00
N GLN A 113 -4.99 12.07 -2.02
CA GLN A 113 -4.02 11.23 -2.74
C GLN A 113 -2.82 10.87 -1.87
N SER A 114 -2.24 11.84 -1.15
CA SER A 114 -1.16 11.56 -0.20
C SER A 114 -1.65 10.71 0.96
N ALA A 115 -2.87 10.95 1.46
CA ALA A 115 -3.47 10.12 2.50
C ALA A 115 -3.57 8.65 2.07
N ILE A 116 -4.14 8.38 0.88
CA ILE A 116 -4.23 7.02 0.31
C ILE A 116 -2.86 6.35 0.27
N LYS A 117 -1.83 7.04 -0.26
CA LYS A 117 -0.48 6.49 -0.32
C LYS A 117 0.05 6.05 1.05
N LYS A 118 -0.17 6.86 2.09
CA LYS A 118 0.25 6.51 3.46
C LYS A 118 -0.54 5.33 4.02
N TYR A 119 -1.86 5.25 3.82
CA TYR A 119 -2.62 4.06 4.26
C TYR A 119 -2.25 2.79 3.51
N SER A 120 -2.05 2.87 2.19
CA SER A 120 -1.55 1.74 1.40
C SER A 120 -0.16 1.28 1.87
N LYS A 121 0.71 2.23 2.22
CA LYS A 121 2.01 1.92 2.84
C LYS A 121 1.83 1.19 4.17
N ALA A 122 0.99 1.71 5.08
CA ALA A 122 0.70 1.03 6.35
C ALA A 122 0.18 -0.40 6.15
N LEU A 123 -0.66 -0.63 5.12
CA LEU A 123 -1.16 -1.96 4.77
C LEU A 123 -0.04 -2.91 4.32
N ARG A 124 0.89 -2.45 3.46
CA ARG A 124 2.04 -3.27 3.05
C ARG A 124 2.88 -3.75 4.22
N TYR A 125 3.11 -2.88 5.21
CA TYR A 125 3.83 -3.24 6.44
C TYR A 125 3.08 -4.33 7.23
N LEU A 126 1.76 -4.18 7.37
CA LEU A 126 0.93 -5.16 8.09
C LEU A 126 0.85 -6.51 7.36
N GLU A 127 0.78 -6.50 6.03
CA GLU A 127 0.70 -7.71 5.20
C GLU A 127 1.99 -8.54 5.27
N ILE A 128 3.16 -7.89 5.15
CA ILE A 128 4.45 -8.59 5.29
C ILE A 128 4.59 -9.19 6.68
N CYS A 129 4.19 -8.46 7.73
CA CYS A 129 4.18 -8.99 9.09
C CYS A 129 3.25 -10.20 9.21
N GLY A 130 2.02 -10.11 8.69
CA GLY A 130 1.07 -11.23 8.65
C GLY A 130 1.62 -12.47 7.95
N ASN A 131 2.34 -12.31 6.84
CA ASN A 131 2.94 -13.42 6.09
C ASN A 131 4.15 -14.04 6.80
N THR A 132 4.82 -13.30 7.69
CA THR A 132 6.00 -13.76 8.44
C THR A 132 5.67 -14.34 9.81
N LEU A 133 4.45 -14.15 10.30
CA LEU A 133 4.00 -14.63 11.59
C LEU A 133 3.29 -15.98 11.44
N ASP A 134 3.82 -17.00 12.11
CA ASP A 134 3.16 -18.32 12.20
C ASP A 134 2.10 -18.37 13.33
N ASP A 135 2.00 -17.30 14.13
CA ASP A 135 1.13 -17.21 15.32
C ASP A 135 -0.20 -16.48 15.01
N ASP A 136 -1.31 -17.23 14.94
CA ASP A 136 -2.68 -16.72 14.77
C ASP A 136 -3.07 -15.61 15.77
N SER A 137 -2.46 -15.61 16.96
CA SER A 137 -2.76 -14.63 18.01
C SER A 137 -2.19 -13.24 17.73
N ALA A 138 -1.05 -13.16 17.04
CA ALA A 138 -0.42 -11.91 16.65
C ALA A 138 -1.12 -11.32 15.42
N GLN A 139 -1.55 -12.17 14.48
CA GLN A 139 -2.31 -11.77 13.31
C GLN A 139 -3.63 -11.08 13.69
N LYS A 140 -4.36 -11.63 14.67
CA LYS A 140 -5.58 -11.02 15.21
C LYS A 140 -5.39 -9.62 15.81
N LYS A 141 -4.17 -9.27 16.25
CA LYS A 141 -3.88 -7.90 16.74
C LYS A 141 -3.68 -6.91 15.60
N LEU A 142 -3.27 -7.38 14.43
CA LEU A 142 -3.05 -6.56 13.24
C LEU A 142 -4.37 -6.25 12.51
N GLU A 143 -5.34 -7.18 12.56
CA GLU A 143 -6.65 -7.07 11.90
C GLU A 143 -7.38 -5.73 12.15
N PRO A 144 -7.52 -5.19 13.38
CA PRO A 144 -8.23 -3.94 13.60
C PRO A 144 -7.56 -2.73 12.94
N THR A 145 -6.23 -2.70 12.96
CA THR A 145 -5.44 -1.62 12.34
C THR A 145 -5.50 -1.73 10.82
N ALA A 146 -5.39 -2.93 10.26
CA ALA A 146 -5.56 -3.20 8.83
C ALA A 146 -6.96 -2.77 8.35
N LEU A 147 -8.01 -3.22 9.05
CA LEU A 147 -9.40 -2.84 8.78
C LEU A 147 -9.58 -1.32 8.79
N SER A 148 -8.99 -0.63 9.79
CA SER A 148 -9.06 0.84 9.86
C SER A 148 -8.38 1.50 8.66
N CYS A 149 -7.21 1.00 8.23
CA CYS A 149 -6.50 1.52 7.08
C CYS A 149 -7.29 1.31 5.79
N ILE A 150 -7.80 0.10 5.55
CA ILE A 150 -8.62 -0.23 4.36
C ILE A 150 -9.86 0.67 4.27
N LEU A 151 -10.57 0.79 5.39
CA LEU A 151 -11.75 1.66 5.46
C LEU A 151 -11.41 3.11 5.12
N ASN A 152 -10.33 3.63 5.70
CA ASN A 152 -9.91 5.01 5.46
C ASN A 152 -9.51 5.22 4.00
N THR A 153 -8.74 4.30 3.42
CA THR A 153 -8.43 4.30 1.97
C THR A 153 -9.70 4.36 1.13
N ALA A 154 -10.68 3.48 1.39
CA ALA A 154 -11.94 3.48 0.66
C ALA A 154 -12.67 4.83 0.75
N LEU A 155 -12.71 5.43 1.95
CA LEU A 155 -13.30 6.75 2.15
C LEU A 155 -12.55 7.82 1.35
N HIS A 156 -11.21 7.80 1.34
CA HIS A 156 -10.42 8.80 0.63
C HIS A 156 -10.54 8.66 -0.88
N SER A 157 -10.59 7.44 -1.41
CA SER A 157 -10.85 7.19 -2.84
C SER A 157 -12.21 7.77 -3.26
N GLN A 158 -13.24 7.64 -2.40
CA GLN A 158 -14.54 8.27 -2.62
C GLN A 158 -14.47 9.81 -2.57
N HIS A 159 -13.76 10.37 -1.59
CA HIS A 159 -13.63 11.83 -1.44
C HIS A 159 -12.77 12.49 -2.51
N SER A 160 -11.83 11.73 -3.07
CA SER A 160 -11.01 12.14 -4.19
C SER A 160 -11.87 12.47 -5.42
N ARG A 161 -13.11 11.95 -5.54
CA ARG A 161 -14.23 12.27 -6.49
C ARG A 161 -13.89 12.52 -7.97
N LEU A 162 -12.63 12.48 -8.37
CA LEU A 162 -12.14 13.11 -9.59
C LEU A 162 -12.23 12.18 -10.80
N LYS A 163 -12.40 10.86 -10.61
CA LYS A 163 -12.42 9.88 -11.71
C LYS A 163 -13.35 8.71 -11.43
N LEU A 164 -14.06 8.24 -12.47
CA LEU A 164 -14.91 7.04 -12.42
C LEU A 164 -14.16 5.78 -11.92
N LYS A 165 -12.86 5.66 -12.23
CA LYS A 165 -12.00 4.55 -11.79
C LYS A 165 -11.84 4.47 -10.26
N LEU A 166 -11.87 5.60 -9.55
CA LEU A 166 -11.65 5.64 -8.10
C LEU A 166 -12.86 5.14 -7.29
N TRP A 167 -14.07 5.19 -7.87
CA TRP A 167 -15.25 4.60 -7.23
C TRP A 167 -15.18 3.07 -7.23
N GLN A 168 -14.60 2.49 -8.28
CA GLN A 168 -14.39 1.04 -8.38
C GLN A 168 -13.35 0.57 -7.37
N GLU A 169 -12.21 1.27 -7.28
CA GLU A 169 -11.18 1.00 -6.25
C GLU A 169 -11.76 1.13 -4.83
N ALA A 170 -12.63 2.12 -4.59
CA ALA A 170 -13.28 2.27 -3.30
C ALA A 170 -14.23 1.11 -2.96
N ILE A 171 -14.88 0.50 -3.97
CA ILE A 171 -15.72 -0.68 -3.78
C ILE A 171 -14.85 -1.88 -3.41
N GLU A 172 -13.76 -2.10 -4.13
CA GLU A 172 -12.81 -3.19 -3.88
C GLU A 172 -12.22 -3.10 -2.46
N SER A 173 -11.78 -1.92 -2.04
CA SER A 173 -11.35 -1.70 -0.65
C SER A 173 -12.49 -1.93 0.36
N CYS A 174 -13.74 -1.57 0.05
CA CYS A 174 -14.85 -1.88 0.95
C CYS A 174 -15.14 -3.38 1.03
N ASP A 175 -14.97 -4.12 -0.06
CA ASP A 175 -15.18 -5.56 -0.12
C ASP A 175 -14.10 -6.29 0.69
N GLU A 176 -12.83 -5.88 0.57
CA GLU A 176 -11.72 -6.37 1.41
C GLU A 176 -11.99 -6.13 2.91
N ALA A 177 -12.51 -4.95 3.27
CA ALA A 177 -12.91 -4.66 4.65
C ALA A 177 -14.07 -5.54 5.14
N LEU A 178 -14.96 -5.98 4.24
CA LEU A 178 -16.08 -6.86 4.55
C LEU A 178 -15.65 -8.33 4.63
N GLU A 179 -14.60 -8.74 3.91
CA GLU A 179 -13.99 -10.06 4.08
C GLU A 179 -13.40 -10.20 5.50
N LEU A 180 -12.75 -9.15 6.00
CA LEU A 180 -12.25 -9.09 7.38
C LEU A 180 -13.38 -8.98 8.42
N ASN A 181 -14.38 -8.12 8.16
CA ASN A 181 -15.53 -7.96 9.05
C ASN A 181 -16.83 -7.69 8.28
N GLN A 182 -17.57 -8.77 8.03
CA GLN A 182 -18.83 -8.75 7.27
C GLN A 182 -19.91 -7.86 7.89
N THR A 183 -19.84 -7.59 9.18
CA THR A 183 -20.84 -6.79 9.91
C THR A 183 -20.50 -5.30 9.95
N ASN A 184 -19.39 -4.89 9.33
CA ASN A 184 -18.91 -3.52 9.41
C ASN A 184 -19.83 -2.53 8.68
N THR A 185 -20.55 -1.76 9.50
CA THR A 185 -21.51 -0.76 9.06
C THR A 185 -20.91 0.36 8.22
N LYS A 186 -19.66 0.75 8.51
CA LYS A 186 -18.94 1.79 7.79
C LYS A 186 -18.53 1.30 6.41
N ALA A 187 -18.07 0.05 6.30
CA ALA A 187 -17.75 -0.57 5.01
C ALA A 187 -19.00 -0.66 4.11
N LEU A 188 -20.11 -1.19 4.66
CA LEU A 188 -21.38 -1.29 3.93
C LEU A 188 -21.89 0.07 3.44
N PHE A 189 -21.89 1.07 4.32
CA PHE A 189 -22.34 2.42 4.00
C PHE A 189 -21.48 3.06 2.92
N ARG A 190 -20.15 3.00 3.06
CA ARG A 190 -19.20 3.52 2.08
C ARG A 190 -19.34 2.81 0.74
N ARG A 191 -19.49 1.49 0.72
CA ARG A 191 -19.72 0.72 -0.51
C ARG A 191 -20.98 1.17 -1.24
N ALA A 192 -22.08 1.36 -0.51
CA ALA A 192 -23.33 1.86 -1.08
C ALA A 192 -23.16 3.27 -1.68
N GLN A 193 -22.41 4.17 -1.01
CA GLN A 193 -22.10 5.50 -1.56
C GLN A 193 -21.27 5.42 -2.85
N ALA A 194 -20.31 4.48 -2.93
CA ALA A 194 -19.53 4.29 -4.15
C ALA A 194 -20.37 3.75 -5.31
N TRP A 195 -21.26 2.78 -5.06
CA TRP A 195 -22.22 2.29 -6.06
C TRP A 195 -23.19 3.39 -6.53
N GLN A 196 -23.63 4.28 -5.64
CA GLN A 196 -24.41 5.46 -6.02
C GLN A 196 -23.61 6.39 -6.93
N GLY A 197 -22.32 6.61 -6.65
CA GLY A 197 -21.40 7.38 -7.51
C GLY A 197 -21.25 6.79 -8.92
N LEU A 198 -21.30 5.47 -9.04
CA LEU A 198 -21.31 4.74 -10.32
C LEU A 198 -22.69 4.65 -10.99
N LYS A 199 -23.75 5.19 -10.37
CA LYS A 199 -25.14 5.08 -10.83
C LYS A 199 -25.67 3.64 -10.91
N GLU A 200 -25.03 2.72 -10.22
CA GLU A 200 -25.39 1.29 -10.12
C GLU A 200 -26.31 1.07 -8.91
N PHE A 201 -27.51 1.66 -8.96
CA PHE A 201 -28.42 1.73 -7.81
C PHE A 201 -28.91 0.35 -7.34
N ASN A 202 -28.99 -0.62 -8.24
CA ASN A 202 -29.37 -2.00 -7.90
C ASN A 202 -28.39 -2.63 -6.93
N LYS A 203 -27.08 -2.46 -7.17
CA LYS A 203 -26.02 -2.98 -6.30
C LYS A 203 -25.89 -2.19 -4.99
N ALA A 204 -26.23 -0.90 -4.99
CA ALA A 204 -26.27 -0.08 -3.78
C ALA A 204 -27.35 -0.53 -2.77
N MET A 205 -28.46 -1.11 -3.24
CA MET A 205 -29.59 -1.51 -2.38
C MET A 205 -29.41 -2.87 -1.70
N VAL A 206 -28.68 -3.80 -2.33
CA VAL A 206 -28.54 -5.19 -1.85
C VAL A 206 -27.88 -5.30 -0.47
N PRO A 207 -26.79 -4.57 -0.14
CA PRO A 207 -26.13 -4.71 1.17
C PRO A 207 -26.89 -4.06 2.33
N THR A 208 -27.66 -3.00 2.05
CA THR A 208 -28.30 -2.15 3.07
C THR A 208 -29.59 -2.78 3.61
N LEU A 209 -30.32 -3.50 2.74
CA LEU A 209 -31.59 -4.14 3.08
C LEU A 209 -31.44 -5.31 4.04
N HIS A 210 -30.32 -6.05 3.99
CA HIS A 210 -30.11 -7.16 4.91
C HIS A 210 -30.08 -6.68 6.37
N ARG A 211 -29.60 -5.45 6.63
CA ARG A 211 -29.53 -4.86 7.97
C ARG A 211 -30.80 -4.10 8.38
N GLN A 212 -31.48 -3.43 7.44
CA GLN A 212 -32.77 -2.80 7.73
C GLN A 212 -33.85 -3.82 8.12
N LYS A 213 -33.84 -5.01 7.51
CA LYS A 213 -34.76 -6.09 7.92
C LYS A 213 -34.50 -6.61 9.34
N TYR A 214 -33.24 -6.70 9.78
CA TYR A 214 -32.92 -7.17 11.15
C TYR A 214 -33.06 -6.11 12.23
N THR A 215 -33.09 -4.81 11.89
CA THR A 215 -33.30 -3.74 12.89
C THR A 215 -34.79 -3.57 13.24
N PHE A 216 -35.71 -4.08 12.41
CA PHE A 216 -37.16 -3.98 12.64
C PHE A 216 -37.76 -5.20 13.36
N ILE A 217 -36.97 -6.25 13.63
CA ILE A 217 -37.44 -7.50 14.27
C ILE A 217 -37.01 -7.60 15.75
N SER A 218 -36.33 -6.59 16.29
CA SER A 218 -35.82 -6.60 17.67
C SER A 218 -36.31 -5.42 18.53
N LEU A 219 -37.55 -4.97 18.31
CA LEU A 219 -38.31 -4.10 19.23
C LEU A 219 -39.59 -4.83 19.63
#